data_AF-A0A2H4VB44-F1
#
_entry.id   AF-A0A2H4VB44-F1
#
_cell.length_a   1.000
_cell.length_b   1.000
_cell.length_c   1.000
_cell.angle_alpha   90.00
_cell.angle_beta   90.00
_cell.angle_gamma   90.00
#
_symmetry.space_group_name_H-M   'P 1'
#
loop_
_entity.id
_entity.type
_entity.pdbx_description
1 polymer ?
#
loop_
_entity_poly.entity_id
_entity_poly.type
_entity_poly.pdbx_seq_one_letter_code
_entity_poly.pdbx_strand_id
1 'polypeptide(L)'
;MEEKSRPNRFTEVLGEDVDMAFKKLASELLKDGALTLKDKSIIGLACAVAVKCDSCVRAHKKQALKAGASEKEILEAAAVAGLVRMGSGFNTAYALLDDQEPSRKIHFKAKNNDEKKKNNRSEEDKTISRKPDGYLKSIYGKNDQE
;
A
#
# COMPACT_ATOMS: atom_id res chain seq x y z
N MET A 1 4.37 36.32 30.42
CA MET A 1 4.85 35.35 29.41
C MET A 1 3.62 34.85 28.70
N GLU A 2 3.45 35.16 27.41
CA GLU A 2 2.34 34.61 26.64
C GLU A 2 2.47 33.09 26.60
N GLU A 3 1.45 32.41 27.11
CA GLU A 3 1.32 30.96 27.05
C GLU A 3 1.16 30.59 25.56
N LYS A 4 2.28 30.29 24.90
CA LYS A 4 2.26 29.88 23.49
C LYS A 4 1.55 28.53 23.42
N SER A 5 0.37 28.54 22.81
CA SER A 5 -0.42 27.35 22.47
C SER A 5 0.47 26.28 21.84
N ARG A 6 0.22 25.01 22.18
CA ARG A 6 0.98 23.88 21.61
C ARG A 6 0.89 23.94 20.08
N PRO A 7 2.02 23.81 19.36
CA PRO A 7 2.03 23.90 17.91
C PRO A 7 1.16 22.78 17.30
N ASN A 8 0.43 23.09 16.23
CA ASN A 8 -0.48 22.13 15.60
C ASN A 8 0.28 21.09 14.75
N ARG A 9 1.51 21.40 14.37
CA ARG A 9 2.39 20.55 13.55
C ARG A 9 3.85 20.84 13.86
N PHE A 10 4.70 19.86 13.64
CA PHE A 10 6.13 19.96 13.93
C PHE A 10 6.84 21.06 13.14
N THR A 11 6.40 21.36 11.91
CA THR A 11 7.00 22.38 11.06
C THR A 11 6.92 23.79 11.65
N GLU A 12 5.91 24.09 12.49
CA GLU A 12 5.81 25.36 13.23
C GLU A 12 6.98 25.55 14.21
N VAL A 13 7.54 24.45 14.72
CA VAL A 13 8.71 24.48 15.63
C VAL A 13 10.01 24.68 14.85
N LEU A 14 10.05 24.25 13.59
CA LEU A 14 11.24 24.36 12.73
C LEU A 14 11.44 25.76 12.14
N GLY A 15 10.44 26.63 12.22
CA GLY A 15 10.48 28.01 11.73
C GLY A 15 9.42 28.30 10.66
N GLU A 16 9.12 29.59 10.48
CA GLU A 16 8.04 30.05 9.60
C GLU A 16 8.25 29.61 8.14
N ASP A 17 9.47 29.72 7.63
CA ASP A 17 9.79 29.33 6.25
C ASP A 17 9.53 27.85 5.98
N VAL A 18 9.89 26.98 6.93
CA VAL A 18 9.66 25.53 6.84
C VAL A 18 8.17 25.21 6.88
N ASP A 19 7.42 25.86 7.78
CA ASP A 19 5.98 25.68 7.89
C ASP A 19 5.24 26.18 6.64
N MET A 20 5.62 27.34 6.10
CA MET A 20 5.07 27.88 4.85
C MET A 20 5.36 26.95 3.66
N ALA A 21 6.58 26.44 3.55
CA ALA A 21 6.95 25.51 2.49
C ALA A 21 6.10 24.22 2.53
N PHE A 22 5.93 23.64 3.73
CA PHE A 22 5.09 22.46 3.91
C PHE A 22 3.62 22.73 3.57
N LYS A 23 3.06 23.86 4.05
CA LYS A 23 1.67 24.26 3.74
C LYS A 23 1.47 24.43 2.24
N LYS A 24 2.40 25.11 1.56
CA LYS A 24 2.33 25.33 0.12
C LYS A 24 2.35 24.01 -0.63
N LEU A 25 3.30 23.12 -0.31
CA LEU A 25 3.37 21.78 -0.89
C LEU A 25 2.04 21.02 -0.71
N ALA A 26 1.53 20.96 0.52
CA ALA A 26 0.27 20.28 0.82
C ALA A 26 -0.91 20.87 0.03
N SER A 27 -1.01 22.21 -0.04
CA SER A 27 -2.07 22.88 -0.78
C SER A 27 -2.02 22.63 -2.29
N GLU A 28 -0.83 22.61 -2.88
CA GLU A 28 -0.66 22.36 -4.31
C GLU A 28 -0.99 20.91 -4.66
N LEU A 29 -0.52 19.95 -3.85
CA LEU A 29 -0.79 18.52 -4.08
C LEU A 29 -2.28 18.18 -3.93
N LEU A 30 -3.04 18.90 -3.10
CA LEU A 30 -4.45 18.65 -2.84
C LEU A 30 -5.43 19.35 -3.79
N LYS A 31 -4.96 20.19 -4.73
CA LYS A 31 -5.83 20.74 -5.78
C LYS A 31 -6.35 19.64 -6.71
N ASP A 32 -7.51 19.85 -7.31
CA ASP A 32 -8.01 18.95 -8.35
C ASP A 32 -7.05 18.88 -9.54
N GLY A 33 -6.96 17.70 -10.15
CA GLY A 33 -6.17 17.45 -11.35
C GLY A 33 -6.63 16.14 -12.00
N ALA A 34 -5.69 15.28 -12.40
CA ALA A 34 -6.03 13.92 -12.86
C ALA A 34 -6.75 13.06 -11.79
N LEU A 35 -6.55 13.39 -10.52
CA LEU A 35 -7.31 12.87 -9.39
C LEU A 35 -8.02 14.03 -8.71
N THR A 36 -9.27 13.81 -8.30
CA THR A 36 -10.03 14.80 -7.54
C THR A 36 -9.52 14.90 -6.11
N LEU A 37 -9.87 15.99 -5.41
CA LEU A 37 -9.60 16.16 -3.99
C LEU A 37 -10.20 15.01 -3.17
N LYS A 38 -11.36 14.47 -3.58
CA LYS A 38 -11.98 13.30 -2.97
C LYS A 38 -11.03 12.10 -3.05
N ASP A 39 -10.56 11.77 -4.26
CA ASP A 39 -9.69 10.63 -4.50
C ASP A 39 -8.38 10.76 -3.73
N LYS A 40 -7.76 11.95 -3.78
CA LYS A 40 -6.52 12.26 -3.04
C LYS A 40 -6.70 12.14 -1.53
N SER A 41 -7.87 12.54 -1.01
CA SER A 41 -8.17 12.43 0.42
C SER A 41 -8.38 10.97 0.84
N ILE A 42 -9.01 10.15 -0.01
CA ILE A 42 -9.15 8.71 0.21
C ILE A 42 -7.77 8.02 0.19
N ILE A 43 -6.90 8.38 -0.76
CA ILE A 43 -5.51 7.89 -0.82
C ILE A 43 -4.75 8.29 0.46
N GLY A 44 -4.85 9.55 0.89
CA GLY A 44 -4.22 10.02 2.13
C GLY A 44 -4.70 9.25 3.37
N LEU A 45 -5.99 8.94 3.45
CA LEU A 45 -6.56 8.08 4.48
C LEU A 45 -5.96 6.67 4.44
N ALA A 46 -5.93 6.04 3.26
CA ALA A 46 -5.37 4.70 3.09
C ALA A 46 -3.88 4.66 3.50
N CYS A 47 -3.09 5.67 3.12
CA CYS A 47 -1.71 5.83 3.56
C CYS A 47 -1.61 5.98 5.09
N ALA A 48 -2.46 6.78 5.72
CA ALA A 48 -2.49 6.95 7.18
C ALA A 48 -2.73 5.62 7.91
N VAL A 49 -3.66 4.80 7.40
CA VAL A 49 -3.90 3.43 7.90
C VAL A 49 -2.67 2.54 7.65
N ALA A 50 -2.08 2.62 6.45
CA ALA A 50 -0.89 1.88 6.02
C ALA A 50 0.43 2.33 6.68
N VAL A 51 0.45 3.41 7.48
CA VAL A 51 1.57 3.75 8.38
C VAL A 51 1.26 3.68 9.89
N LYS A 52 0.02 3.31 10.28
CA LYS A 52 -0.46 3.22 11.68
C LYS A 52 -0.40 4.56 12.42
N CYS A 53 -0.91 5.63 11.81
CA CYS A 53 -0.97 6.95 12.45
C CYS A 53 -2.43 7.32 12.81
N ASP A 54 -2.84 7.10 14.06
CA ASP A 54 -4.22 7.34 14.51
C ASP A 54 -4.70 8.79 14.33
N SER A 55 -3.84 9.77 14.62
CA SER A 55 -4.14 11.18 14.42
C SER A 55 -4.31 11.51 12.93
N CYS A 56 -3.43 10.96 12.08
CA CYS A 56 -3.51 11.11 10.63
C CYS A 56 -4.80 10.48 10.08
N VAL A 57 -5.18 9.28 10.54
CA VAL A 57 -6.42 8.60 10.14
C VAL A 57 -7.63 9.48 10.45
N ARG A 58 -7.71 10.05 11.66
CA ARG A 58 -8.80 10.95 12.04
C ARG A 58 -8.81 12.22 11.17
N ALA A 59 -7.65 12.83 10.93
CA ALA A 59 -7.53 14.03 10.10
C ALA A 59 -7.95 13.79 8.65
N HIS A 60 -7.42 12.74 8.01
CA HIS A 60 -7.74 12.41 6.62
C HIS A 60 -9.15 11.85 6.44
N LYS A 61 -9.72 11.14 7.44
CA LYS A 61 -11.16 10.78 7.42
C LYS A 61 -12.02 12.04 7.34
N LYS A 62 -11.75 13.04 8.18
CA LYS A 62 -12.49 14.31 8.17
C LYS A 62 -12.32 15.05 6.85
N GLN A 63 -11.13 15.02 6.26
CA GLN A 63 -10.86 15.63 4.96
C GLN A 63 -11.63 14.93 3.83
N ALA A 64 -11.59 13.60 3.78
CA ALA A 64 -12.30 12.81 2.78
C ALA A 64 -13.82 13.04 2.83
N LEU A 65 -14.40 13.05 4.03
CA LEU A 65 -15.83 13.39 4.22
C LEU A 65 -16.15 14.80 3.71
N LYS A 66 -15.30 15.79 4.01
CA LYS A 66 -15.46 17.17 3.51
C LYS A 66 -15.34 17.27 1.99
N ALA A 67 -14.53 16.40 1.38
CA ALA A 67 -14.36 16.32 -0.06
C ALA A 67 -15.48 15.50 -0.76
N GLY A 68 -16.49 15.03 -0.01
CA GLY A 68 -17.63 14.30 -0.56
C GLY A 68 -17.47 12.78 -0.63
N ALA A 69 -16.46 12.20 0.02
CA ALA A 69 -16.37 10.75 0.17
C ALA A 69 -17.46 10.23 1.11
N SER A 70 -18.09 9.13 0.73
CA SER A 70 -19.03 8.37 1.54
C SER A 70 -18.31 7.57 2.64
N GLU A 71 -19.04 7.19 3.68
CA GLU A 71 -18.50 6.30 4.71
C GLU A 71 -18.08 4.94 4.14
N LYS A 72 -18.78 4.44 3.11
CA LYS A 72 -18.46 3.17 2.45
C LYS A 72 -17.10 3.25 1.74
N GLU A 73 -16.86 4.29 0.94
CA GLU A 73 -15.57 4.51 0.27
C GLU A 73 -14.41 4.59 1.29
N ILE A 74 -14.63 5.25 2.43
CA ILE A 74 -13.65 5.38 3.52
C ILE A 74 -13.32 4.02 4.14
N LEU A 75 -14.34 3.19 4.42
CA LEU A 75 -14.16 1.86 5.00
C LEU A 75 -13.46 0.91 4.03
N GLU A 76 -13.83 0.93 2.75
CA GLU A 76 -13.18 0.14 1.71
C GLU A 76 -11.70 0.52 1.53
N ALA A 77 -11.40 1.82 1.50
CA ALA A 77 -10.02 2.30 1.41
C ALA A 77 -9.16 1.86 2.61
N ALA A 78 -9.72 1.88 3.82
CA ALA A 78 -9.06 1.37 5.01
C ALA A 78 -8.82 -0.15 4.95
N ALA A 79 -9.78 -0.92 4.41
CA ALA A 79 -9.64 -2.36 4.20
C ALA A 79 -8.53 -2.67 3.17
N VAL A 80 -8.47 -1.94 2.05
CA VAL A 80 -7.40 -2.05 1.04
C VAL A 80 -6.03 -1.74 1.67
N ALA A 81 -5.92 -0.69 2.48
CA ALA A 81 -4.68 -0.38 3.20
C ALA A 81 -4.24 -1.52 4.13
N GLY A 82 -5.19 -2.17 4.81
CA GLY A 82 -4.94 -3.35 5.63
C GLY A 82 -4.44 -4.55 4.81
N LEU A 83 -5.08 -4.82 3.66
CA LEU A 83 -4.67 -5.87 2.73
C LEU A 83 -3.23 -5.66 2.25
N VAL A 84 -2.89 -4.44 1.80
CA VAL A 84 -1.54 -4.11 1.34
C VAL A 84 -0.52 -4.28 2.45
N ARG A 85 -0.83 -3.80 3.67
CA ARG A 85 0.06 -3.97 4.82
C ARG A 85 0.30 -5.44 5.14
N MET A 86 -0.75 -6.26 5.23
CA MET A 86 -0.62 -7.69 5.50
C MET A 86 0.20 -8.37 4.38
N GLY A 87 -0.13 -8.10 3.12
CA GLY A 87 0.57 -8.65 1.96
C GLY A 87 2.07 -8.30 1.94
N SER A 88 2.44 -7.11 2.39
CA SER A 88 3.86 -6.69 2.47
C SER A 88 4.70 -7.61 3.35
N GLY A 89 4.14 -8.13 4.45
CA GLY A 89 4.81 -9.08 5.33
C GLY A 89 5.04 -10.43 4.65
N PHE A 90 4.02 -10.97 3.99
CA PHE A 90 4.16 -12.22 3.22
C PHE A 90 5.12 -12.09 2.05
N ASN A 91 5.10 -10.95 1.34
CA ASN A 91 6.04 -10.69 0.26
C ASN A 91 7.48 -10.57 0.78
N THR A 92 7.68 -9.93 1.93
CA THR A 92 9.01 -9.87 2.58
C THR A 92 9.48 -11.25 3.03
N ALA A 93 8.58 -12.09 3.56
CA ALA A 93 8.90 -13.46 3.94
C ALA A 93 9.35 -14.34 2.76
N TYR A 94 9.01 -13.97 1.53
CA TYR A 94 9.54 -14.62 0.33
C TYR A 94 11.07 -14.57 0.26
N ALA A 95 11.70 -13.57 0.88
CA ALA A 95 13.16 -13.51 0.97
C ALA A 95 13.78 -14.71 1.71
N LEU A 96 13.02 -15.44 2.53
CA LEU A 96 13.45 -16.71 3.14
C LEU A 96 13.55 -17.85 2.12
N LEU A 97 12.92 -17.71 0.96
CA LEU A 97 13.03 -18.66 -0.16
C LEU A 97 14.14 -18.26 -1.13
N ASP A 98 14.57 -16.99 -1.10
CA ASP A 98 15.75 -16.49 -1.79
C ASP A 98 17.01 -16.78 -0.95
N ASP A 99 17.17 -18.04 -0.54
CA ASP A 99 18.49 -18.55 -0.18
C ASP A 99 19.31 -18.48 -1.48
N GLN A 100 20.26 -17.56 -1.58
CA GLN A 100 21.32 -17.60 -2.59
C GLN A 100 22.30 -18.75 -2.32
N GLU A 101 21.76 -19.95 -2.12
CA GLU A 101 22.48 -21.21 -2.05
C GLU A 101 21.96 -22.07 -3.21
N PRO A 102 22.79 -22.37 -4.23
CA PRO A 102 22.36 -22.99 -5.49
C PRO A 102 21.84 -24.43 -5.37
N SER A 103 21.49 -24.95 -4.18
CA SER A 103 21.28 -26.39 -3.99
C SER A 103 20.23 -26.85 -2.97
N ARG A 104 19.35 -26.00 -2.44
CA ARG A 104 18.19 -26.50 -1.67
C ARG A 104 16.86 -26.04 -2.26
N LYS A 105 16.35 -26.85 -3.21
CA LYS A 105 14.96 -26.79 -3.67
C LYS A 105 14.05 -27.08 -2.47
N ILE A 106 13.53 -26.04 -1.81
CA ILE A 106 12.45 -26.21 -0.83
C ILE A 106 11.22 -26.72 -1.59
N HIS A 107 10.91 -28.00 -1.42
CA HIS A 107 9.74 -28.61 -2.04
C HIS A 107 8.50 -28.23 -1.23
N PHE A 108 7.83 -27.15 -1.61
CA PHE A 108 6.52 -26.83 -1.06
C PHE A 108 5.46 -27.67 -1.79
N LYS A 109 4.96 -28.73 -1.12
CA LYS A 109 3.82 -29.50 -1.63
C LYS A 109 2.55 -28.70 -1.34
N ALA A 110 2.19 -27.79 -2.25
CA ALA A 110 0.85 -27.22 -2.25
C ALA A 110 -0.15 -28.38 -2.28
N LYS A 111 -1.06 -28.44 -1.31
CA LYS A 111 -2.19 -29.37 -1.37
C LYS A 111 -3.13 -28.91 -2.49
N ASN A 112 -2.83 -29.31 -3.72
CA ASN A 112 -3.79 -29.27 -4.80
C ASN A 112 -4.72 -30.46 -4.62
N ASN A 113 -6.01 -30.18 -4.47
CA ASN A 113 -7.07 -31.18 -4.38
C ASN A 113 -7.40 -31.83 -5.73
N ASP A 114 -6.45 -31.94 -6.65
CA ASP A 114 -6.65 -32.58 -7.95
C ASP A 114 -5.45 -33.44 -8.33
N GLU A 115 -5.49 -34.70 -7.87
CA GLU A 115 -4.73 -35.76 -8.49
C GLU A 115 -5.23 -35.98 -9.92
N LYS A 116 -4.44 -35.55 -10.91
CA LYS A 116 -4.04 -36.32 -12.12
C LYS A 116 -3.57 -35.39 -13.23
N LYS A 117 -2.26 -35.40 -13.47
CA LYS A 117 -1.64 -35.79 -14.75
C LYS A 117 -0.12 -35.59 -14.66
N LYS A 118 0.60 -36.71 -14.64
CA LYS A 118 2.02 -36.76 -15.02
C LYS A 118 2.13 -36.36 -16.50
N ASN A 119 3.13 -35.54 -16.85
CA ASN A 119 4.12 -35.90 -17.86
C ASN A 119 5.19 -34.80 -18.04
N ASN A 120 6.44 -35.24 -17.86
CA ASN A 120 7.71 -34.79 -18.44
C ASN A 120 7.75 -33.42 -19.14
N ARG A 121 8.47 -32.47 -18.54
CA ARG A 121 9.18 -31.45 -19.30
C ARG A 121 10.52 -31.15 -18.64
N SER A 122 11.54 -31.18 -19.48
CA SER A 122 12.97 -31.02 -19.22
C SER A 122 13.31 -29.75 -18.46
N GLU A 123 14.38 -29.87 -17.67
CA GLU A 123 15.10 -28.82 -16.96
C GLU A 123 15.54 -27.71 -17.94
N GLU A 124 14.81 -26.60 -17.95
CA GLU A 124 15.35 -25.31 -18.38
C GLU A 124 15.37 -24.40 -17.16
N ASP A 125 16.58 -24.21 -16.66
CA ASP A 125 16.99 -23.16 -15.74
C ASP A 125 16.57 -21.80 -16.30
N LYS A 126 15.44 -21.28 -15.81
CA LYS A 126 15.00 -19.91 -16.04
C LYS A 126 15.10 -19.24 -14.70
N THR A 127 16.12 -18.41 -14.52
CA THR A 127 16.09 -17.31 -13.57
C THR A 127 14.75 -16.60 -13.73
N ILE A 128 13.79 -16.89 -12.84
CA ILE A 128 12.44 -16.34 -12.92
C ILE A 128 12.60 -14.87 -12.55
N SER A 129 12.76 -14.01 -13.57
CA SER A 129 12.69 -12.57 -13.41
C SER A 129 11.40 -12.24 -12.70
N ARG A 130 11.50 -11.71 -11.48
CA ARG A 130 10.38 -11.34 -10.61
C ARG A 130 9.45 -10.42 -11.39
N LYS A 131 8.32 -10.94 -11.89
CA LYS A 131 7.34 -10.08 -12.55
C LYS A 131 6.54 -9.36 -11.46
N PRO A 132 6.49 -8.02 -11.46
CA PRO A 132 5.77 -7.24 -10.44
C PRO A 132 4.26 -7.53 -10.41
N ASP A 133 3.72 -8.18 -11.45
CA ASP A 133 2.31 -8.54 -11.60
C ASP A 133 1.91 -9.91 -11.01
N GLY A 134 2.88 -10.69 -10.50
CA GLY A 134 2.64 -12.05 -10.01
C GLY A 134 1.62 -12.12 -8.86
N TYR A 135 1.64 -11.12 -7.98
CA TYR A 135 0.68 -11.00 -6.88
C TYR A 135 -0.76 -10.83 -7.38
N LEU A 136 -0.99 -9.88 -8.31
CA LEU A 136 -2.32 -9.62 -8.86
C LEU A 136 -2.85 -10.83 -9.63
N LYS A 137 -2.02 -11.47 -10.45
CA LYS A 137 -2.39 -12.71 -11.18
C LYS A 137 -2.75 -13.87 -10.26
N SER A 138 -2.12 -13.96 -9.08
CA SER A 138 -2.44 -15.00 -8.09
C SER A 138 -3.79 -14.81 -7.42
N ILE A 139 -4.27 -13.56 -7.31
CA ILE A 139 -5.56 -13.23 -6.69
C ILE A 139 -6.71 -13.38 -7.69
N TYR A 140 -6.54 -12.84 -8.89
CA TYR A 140 -7.62 -12.76 -9.88
C TYR A 140 -7.69 -13.98 -10.82
N GLY A 141 -6.67 -14.86 -10.81
CA GLY A 141 -6.60 -15.99 -11.73
C GLY A 141 -6.34 -15.55 -13.18
N LYS A 142 -6.14 -16.52 -14.08
CA LYS A 142 -5.76 -16.30 -15.50
C LYS A 142 -6.85 -15.64 -16.39
N ASN A 143 -7.87 -15.03 -15.83
CA ASN A 143 -8.90 -14.38 -16.60
C ASN A 143 -8.64 -12.89 -16.55
N ASP A 144 -7.90 -12.40 -17.54
CA ASP A 144 -7.99 -11.05 -18.11
C ASP A 144 -7.04 -11.03 -19.32
N GLN A 145 -7.54 -11.60 -20.43
CA GLN A 145 -7.14 -11.19 -21.77
C GLN A 145 -8.33 -10.40 -22.33
N GLU A 146 -8.19 -9.08 -22.30
CA GLU A 146 -8.73 -8.19 -23.32
C GLU A 146 -7.54 -7.43 -23.92
#